data_AF-A0A352R4V8-F1
#
_entry.id   AF-A0A352R4V8-F1
#
_cell.length_a   1.000
_cell.length_b   1.000
_cell.length_c   1.000
_cell.angle_alpha   90.00
_cell.angle_beta   90.00
_cell.angle_gamma   90.00
#
_symmetry.space_group_name_H-M   'P 1'
#
loop_
_entity.id
_entity.type
_entity.pdbx_description
1 polymer ?
#
loop_
_entity_poly.entity_id
_entity_poly.type
_entity_poly.pdbx_seq_one_letter_code
_entity_poly.pdbx_strand_id
1 'polypeptide(L)' 'MINIKSIFKFWKDRDGKKPIRVSKDPVCGMTPTEGIDFVHEGIKYSFCSDHCKQQFEKDPTAFITK' A
#
# COMPACT_ATOMS: atom_id res chain seq x y z
N MET A 1 4.12 44.10 -7.67
CA MET A 1 5.21 43.17 -8.06
C MET A 1 5.02 41.88 -7.29
N ILE A 2 4.51 40.83 -7.93
CA ILE A 2 4.19 39.55 -7.26
C ILE A 2 5.45 38.68 -7.29
N ASN A 3 5.95 38.27 -6.13
CA ASN A 3 7.18 37.50 -6.00
C ASN A 3 6.93 36.01 -6.34
N ILE A 4 7.14 35.68 -7.61
CA ILE A 4 7.01 34.34 -8.20
C ILE A 4 7.90 33.27 -7.54
N LYS A 5 8.92 33.64 -6.76
CA LYS A 5 9.78 32.67 -6.04
C LYS A 5 9.07 31.98 -4.87
N SER A 6 8.06 32.62 -4.25
CA SER A 6 7.29 31.99 -3.16
C SER A 6 6.23 31.01 -3.67
N ILE A 7 5.73 31.20 -4.90
CA ILE A 7 4.70 30.34 -5.49
C ILE A 7 5.30 28.99 -5.88
N PHE A 8 6.53 29.00 -6.40
CA PHE A 8 7.25 27.77 -6.76
C PHE A 8 7.64 26.90 -5.55
N LYS A 9 7.74 27.47 -4.34
CA LYS A 9 8.05 26.71 -3.12
C LYS A 9 6.83 25.96 -2.58
N PHE A 10 5.62 26.42 -2.84
CA PHE A 10 4.38 25.81 -2.34
C PHE A 10 3.96 24.54 -3.09
N TRP A 11 4.43 24.34 -4.32
CA TRP A 11 4.10 23.19 -5.18
C TRP A 11 5.16 22.07 -5.15
N LYS A 12 6.23 22.21 -4.35
CA LYS A 12 7.31 21.21 -4.30
C LYS A 12 7.03 20.04 -3.34
N ASP A 13 6.03 20.16 -2.47
CA ASP A 13 5.74 19.16 -1.44
C ASP A 13 4.55 18.24 -1.80
N ARG A 14 4.06 18.32 -3.05
CA ARG A 14 2.94 17.50 -3.55
C ARG A 14 3.36 16.16 -4.16
N ASP A 15 4.60 15.72 -3.95
CA ASP A 15 5.11 14.41 -4.38
C ASP A 15 4.75 13.27 -3.39
N GLY A 16 3.54 13.35 -2.82
CA GLY A 16 2.99 12.32 -1.94
C GLY A 16 2.71 11.04 -2.71
N LYS A 17 3.75 10.22 -2.90
CA LYS A 17 3.62 8.83 -3.40
C LYS A 17 2.76 8.05 -2.41
N LYS A 18 1.45 8.01 -2.68
CA LYS A 18 0.50 7.18 -1.94
C LYS A 18 0.95 5.72 -2.08
N PRO A 19 1.09 4.96 -0.98
CA PRO A 19 1.49 3.57 -1.06
C PRO A 19 0.48 2.81 -1.93
N ILE A 20 1.00 1.94 -2.78
CA ILE A 20 0.19 1.03 -3.59
C ILE A 20 -0.58 0.13 -2.61
N ARG A 21 -1.91 0.11 -2.72
CA ARG A 21 -2.78 -0.71 -1.87
C ARG A 21 -3.30 -1.89 -2.67
N VAL A 22 -3.11 -3.09 -2.15
CA VAL A 22 -3.69 -4.31 -2.69
C VAL A 22 -5.04 -4.53 -2.01
N SER A 23 -6.11 -4.35 -2.79
CA SER A 23 -7.49 -4.46 -2.30
C SER A 23 -7.96 -5.91 -2.13
N LYS A 24 -7.29 -6.87 -2.77
CA LYS A 24 -7.59 -8.30 -2.66
C LYS A 24 -6.55 -8.96 -1.79
N ASP A 25 -7.00 -9.87 -0.93
CA ASP A 25 -6.14 -10.74 -0.17
C ASP A 25 -5.34 -11.62 -1.15
N PRO A 26 -4.00 -11.55 -1.17
CA PRO A 26 -3.17 -12.30 -2.11
C PRO A 26 -3.14 -13.81 -1.82
N VAL A 27 -3.60 -14.24 -0.64
CA VAL A 27 -3.62 -15.65 -0.22
C VAL A 27 -4.91 -16.33 -0.67
N CYS A 28 -6.06 -15.71 -0.39
CA CYS A 28 -7.36 -16.32 -0.67
C CYS A 28 -8.15 -15.66 -1.82
N GLY A 29 -7.70 -14.50 -2.31
CA GLY A 29 -8.36 -13.76 -3.38
C GLY A 29 -9.61 -12.97 -2.97
N MET A 30 -10.03 -13.05 -1.71
CA MET A 30 -11.18 -12.30 -1.19
C MET A 30 -10.87 -10.80 -1.11
N THR A 31 -11.90 -9.97 -1.26
CA THR A 31 -11.79 -8.52 -1.02
C THR A 31 -12.29 -8.24 0.39
N PRO A 32 -11.39 -8.05 1.38
CA PRO A 32 -11.83 -7.74 2.74
C PRO A 32 -12.45 -6.33 2.78
N THR A 33 -13.65 -6.21 3.36
CA THR A 33 -14.30 -4.92 3.59
C THR A 33 -13.64 -4.17 4.75
N GLU A 34 -13.30 -4.91 5.81
CA GLU A 34 -12.42 -4.51 6.91
C GLU A 34 -11.41 -5.63 7.09
N GLY A 35 -10.15 -5.34 6.81
CA GLY A 35 -9.08 -6.35 6.76
C GLY A 35 -7.89 -5.93 7.61
N ILE A 36 -6.98 -6.87 7.81
CA ILE A 36 -5.73 -6.61 8.51
C ILE A 36 -4.75 -6.02 7.51
N ASP A 37 -4.36 -4.78 7.76
CA ASP A 37 -3.40 -4.06 6.95
C ASP A 37 -1.96 -4.50 7.28
N PHE A 38 -1.18 -4.80 6.24
CA PHE A 38 0.23 -5.14 6.37
C PHE A 38 1.04 -4.44 5.28
N VAL A 39 2.21 -3.92 5.61
CA VAL A 39 3.08 -3.28 4.62
C VAL A 39 4.28 -4.18 4.36
N HIS A 40 4.45 -4.60 3.11
CA HIS A 40 5.59 -5.37 2.64
C HIS A 40 6.18 -4.67 1.41
N GLU A 41 7.48 -4.39 1.44
CA GLU A 41 8.20 -3.68 0.34
C GLU A 41 7.57 -2.35 -0.11
N GLY A 42 6.93 -1.63 0.82
CA GLY A 42 6.25 -0.36 0.51
C GLY A 42 4.87 -0.52 -0.15
N ILE A 43 4.40 -1.75 -0.33
CA ILE A 43 3.05 -2.10 -0.77
C ILE A 43 2.20 -2.46 0.45
N LYS A 44 1.00 -1.90 0.53
CA LYS A 44 0.04 -2.17 1.61
C LYS A 44 -0.93 -3.26 1.17
N TYR A 45 -0.85 -4.43 1.81
CA TYR A 45 -1.74 -5.57 1.62
C TYR A 45 -2.85 -5.55 2.67
N SER A 46 -4.05 -5.98 2.28
CA SER A 46 -5.20 -6.15 3.19
C SER A 46 -5.59 -7.62 3.24
N PHE A 47 -5.58 -8.22 4.42
CA PHE A 47 -5.92 -9.63 4.62
C PHE A 47 -7.31 -9.81 5.22
N CYS A 48 -8.03 -10.85 4.81
CA CYS A 48 -9.35 -11.17 5.34
C CYS A 48 -9.32 -11.77 6.75
N SER A 49 -8.17 -12.29 7.18
CA SER A 49 -7.98 -12.93 8.47
C SER A 49 -6.50 -12.96 8.88
N ASP A 50 -6.23 -13.16 10.17
CA ASP A 50 -4.87 -13.36 10.68
C ASP A 50 -4.19 -14.57 10.04
N HIS A 51 -4.96 -15.60 9.67
CA HIS A 51 -4.43 -16.78 9.01
C HIS A 51 -3.80 -16.45 7.66
N CYS A 52 -4.48 -15.65 6.83
CA CYS A 52 -3.96 -15.23 5.53
C CYS A 52 -2.71 -14.34 5.70
N LYS A 53 -2.73 -13.42 6.67
CA LYS A 53 -1.55 -12.62 7.02
C LYS A 53 -0.35 -13.50 7.39
N GLN A 54 -0.54 -14.48 8.27
CA GLN A 54 0.53 -15.38 8.71
C GLN A 54 1.07 -16.26 7.57
N GLN A 55 0.21 -16.74 6.68
CA GLN A 55 0.66 -17.48 5.49
C GLN A 55 1.51 -16.60 4.58
N PHE A 56 1.07 -15.37 4.34
CA PHE A 56 1.83 -14.39 3.57
C PHE A 56 3.16 -14.03 4.22
N GLU A 57 3.22 -13.87 5.54
CA GLU A 57 4.48 -13.58 6.26
C GLU A 57 5.49 -14.72 6.16
N LYS A 58 5.04 -15.98 6.02
CA LYS A 58 5.91 -17.14 5.89
C LYS A 58 6.58 -17.24 4.52
N ASP A 59 5.83 -16.95 3.46
CA ASP A 59 6.33 -17.00 2.09
C ASP A 59 5.63 -15.95 1.21
N PRO A 60 6.01 -14.67 1.33
CA PRO A 60 5.36 -13.59 0.58
C PRO A 60 5.60 -13.74 -0.93
N THR A 61 6.76 -14.28 -1.32
CA THR A 61 7.13 -14.52 -2.71
C THR A 61 6.22 -15.51 -3.43
N ALA A 62 5.66 -16.49 -2.71
CA ALA A 62 4.68 -17.42 -3.29
C ALA A 62 3.35 -16.75 -3.66
N PHE A 63 2.97 -15.67 -2.98
CA PHE A 63 1.70 -14.97 -3.19
C PHE A 63 1.83 -13.69 -4.03
N ILE A 64 3.02 -13.09 -4.08
CA ILE A 64 3.32 -11.94 -4.94
C ILE A 64 3.82 -12.45 -6.29
N THR A 65 2.92 -13.03 -7.08
CA THR A 65 3.22 -13.34 -8.49
C THR A 65 3.08 -12.06 -9.31
N LYS A 66 4.17 -11.66 -9.97
CA LYS A 66 4.34 -10.42 -10.72
C LYS A 66 3.39 -10.26 -11.89
#